data_AF-B9LSN8-F1
#
_entry.id   AF-B9LSN8-F1
#
_cell.length_a   1.000
_cell.length_b   1.000
_cell.length_c   1.000
_cell.angle_alpha   90.00
_cell.angle_beta   90.00
_cell.angle_gamma   90.00
#
_symmetry.space_group_name_H-M   'P 1'
#
loop_
_entity.id
_entity.type
_entity.pdbx_description
1 polymer ?
#
loop_
_entity_poly.entity_id
_entity_poly.type
_entity_poly.pdbx_seq_one_letter_code
_entity_poly.pdbx_strand_id
1 'polypeptide(L)' 'MNFSLQQAVLLVLGGLVPAAVFIADRSEIFVAITLVNVLLIWASLRVATGGSLPGIGGGDDGAADPKQA' A
#
# COMPACT_ATOMS: atom_id res chain seq x y z
N MET A 1 21.22 -15.41 1.20
CA MET A 1 20.45 -14.90 0.04
C MET A 1 20.08 -13.46 0.35
N ASN A 2 20.67 -12.47 -0.33
CA ASN A 2 20.26 -11.07 -0.17
C ASN A 2 18.97 -10.87 -0.97
N PHE A 3 17.83 -11.24 -0.37
CA PHE A 3 16.53 -10.92 -0.97
C PHE A 3 16.34 -9.42 -0.91
N SER A 4 16.23 -8.79 -2.07
CA SER A 4 15.81 -7.39 -2.14
C SER A 4 14.42 -7.27 -1.53
N LEU A 5 14.19 -6.20 -0.78
CA LEU A 5 12.90 -5.90 -0.16
C LEU A 5 11.76 -5.91 -1.21
N GLN A 6 12.05 -5.47 -2.44
CA GLN A 6 11.09 -5.49 -3.54
C GLN A 6 10.71 -6.91 -3.96
N GLN A 7 11.67 -7.85 -3.99
CA GLN A 7 11.38 -9.26 -4.28
C GLN A 7 10.61 -9.93 -3.14
N ALA A 8 10.92 -9.61 -1.89
CA ALA A 8 10.17 -10.11 -0.75
C ALA A 8 8.72 -9.62 -0.79
N VAL A 9 8.51 -8.35 -1.12
CA VAL A 9 7.17 -7.76 -1.28
C VAL A 9 6.41 -8.39 -2.44
N LEU A 10 7.05 -8.60 -3.59
CA LEU A 10 6.44 -9.27 -4.75
C LEU A 10 6.10 -10.74 -4.46
N LEU A 11 6.91 -11.43 -3.68
CA LEU A 11 6.65 -12.80 -3.26
C LEU A 11 5.43 -12.89 -2.34
N VAL A 12 5.33 -11.97 -1.38
CA VAL A 12 4.17 -11.87 -0.48
C VAL A 12 2.91 -11.52 -1.27
N LEU A 13 2.97 -10.53 -2.17
CA LEU A 13 1.85 -10.15 -3.03
C LEU A 13 1.42 -11.29 -3.96
N GLY A 14 2.39 -12.03 -4.51
CA GLY A 14 2.12 -13.19 -5.37
C GLY A 14 1.33 -14.31 -4.69
N GLY A 15 1.50 -14.50 -3.38
CA GLY A 15 0.69 -15.45 -2.60
C GLY A 15 -0.58 -14.85 -2.00
N LEU A 16 -0.53 -13.60 -1.58
CA LEU A 16 -1.61 -12.93 -0.86
C LEU A 16 -2.80 -12.60 -1.77
N VAL A 17 -2.55 -12.15 -3.00
CA VAL A 17 -3.62 -11.77 -3.95
C VAL A 17 -4.49 -12.97 -4.36
N PRO A 18 -3.93 -14.14 -4.77
CA PRO A 18 -4.74 -15.30 -5.11
C PRO A 18 -5.52 -15.87 -3.92
N ALA A 19 -4.93 -15.86 -2.72
CA ALA A 19 -5.58 -16.33 -1.51
C ALA A 19 -6.77 -15.43 -1.14
N ALA A 20 -6.60 -14.11 -1.22
CA ALA A 20 -7.67 -13.14 -1.01
C ALA A 20 -8.83 -13.36 -2.00
N VAL A 21 -8.53 -13.59 -3.28
CA VAL A 21 -9.54 -13.84 -4.32
C VAL A 21 -10.30 -15.15 -4.05
N PHE A 22 -9.59 -16.23 -3.72
CA PHE A 22 -10.22 -17.54 -3.42
C PHE A 22 -11.13 -17.48 -2.18
N ILE A 23 -10.71 -16.75 -1.15
CA ILE A 23 -11.46 -16.62 0.10
C ILE A 23 -12.67 -15.68 -0.08
N ALA A 24 -12.53 -14.63 -0.88
CA ALA A 24 -13.63 -13.75 -1.26
C ALA A 24 -14.72 -14.50 -2.05
N ASP A 25 -14.34 -15.38 -2.99
CA ASP A 25 -15.28 -16.21 -3.76
C ASP A 25 -16.14 -17.13 -2.87
N ARG A 26 -15.60 -17.59 -1.73
CA ARG A 26 -16.31 -18.52 -0.83
C ARG A 26 -16.95 -17.92 0.42
N SER A 27 -16.53 -16.73 0.85
CA SER A 27 -16.96 -16.12 2.11
C SER A 27 -17.18 -14.61 1.95
N GLU A 28 -17.90 -14.31 0.87
CA GLU A 28 -18.03 -13.03 0.17
C GLU A 28 -18.10 -11.80 1.09
N ILE A 29 -19.00 -11.79 2.07
CA ILE A 29 -19.24 -10.58 2.87
C ILE A 29 -18.19 -10.39 3.98
N PHE A 30 -17.89 -11.43 4.76
CA PHE A 30 -16.98 -11.29 5.92
C PHE A 30 -15.54 -11.03 5.50
N VAL A 31 -15.13 -11.60 4.37
CA VAL A 31 -13.78 -11.43 3.83
C VAL A 31 -13.60 -10.05 3.24
N ALA A 32 -14.58 -9.57 2.48
CA ALA A 32 -14.56 -8.21 1.95
C ALA A 32 -14.47 -7.18 3.09
N ILE A 33 -15.29 -7.32 4.13
CA ILE A 33 -15.25 -6.46 5.32
C ILE A 33 -13.87 -6.51 5.99
N THR A 34 -13.30 -7.72 6.15
CA THR A 34 -11.99 -7.90 6.79
C THR A 34 -10.86 -7.28 5.96
N LEU A 35 -10.86 -7.46 4.63
CA LEU A 35 -9.89 -6.86 3.73
C LEU A 35 -9.95 -5.33 3.76
N VAL A 36 -11.16 -4.77 3.71
CA VAL A 36 -11.37 -3.32 3.84
C VAL A 36 -10.82 -2.82 5.16
N ASN A 37 -11.11 -3.50 6.27
CA ASN A 37 -10.56 -3.12 7.58
C ASN A 37 -9.04 -3.17 7.63
N VAL A 38 -8.42 -4.21 7.09
CA VAL A 38 -6.95 -4.32 7.05
C VAL A 38 -6.33 -3.20 6.21
N LEU A 39 -6.91 -2.87 5.05
CA LEU A 39 -6.43 -1.78 4.20
C LEU A 39 -6.61 -0.41 4.86
N LEU A 40 -7.72 -0.19 5.57
CA LEU A 40 -7.95 1.05 6.33
C LEU A 40 -6.91 1.19 7.45
N ILE A 41 -6.68 0.13 8.23
CA ILE A 41 -5.65 0.14 9.29
C ILE A 41 -4.27 0.40 8.70
N TRP A 42 -3.92 -0.26 7.59
CA TRP A 42 -2.64 -0.04 6.92
C TRP A 42 -2.49 1.39 6.43
N ALA A 43 -3.52 1.96 5.80
CA ALA A 43 -3.52 3.35 5.35
C ALA A 43 -3.40 4.33 6.52
N SER A 44 -4.16 4.13 7.59
CA SER A 44 -4.06 4.92 8.82
C SER A 44 -2.66 4.86 9.41
N LEU A 45 -2.06 3.67 9.48
CA LEU A 45 -0.72 3.47 10.03
C LEU A 45 0.35 4.13 9.15
N ARG A 46 0.19 4.04 7.83
CA ARG A 46 1.07 4.68 6.83
C ARG A 46 1.05 6.21 6.95
N VAL A 47 -0.14 6.80 7.09
CA VAL A 47 -0.32 8.23 7.33
C VAL A 47 0.29 8.65 8.67
N ALA A 48 0.00 7.90 9.74
CA ALA A 48 0.51 8.19 11.09
C ALA A 48 2.04 8.06 11.21
N THR A 49 2.68 7.21 10.40
CA THR A 49 4.13 7.02 10.37
C THR A 49 4.86 7.98 9.43
N GLY A 50 4.17 8.97 8.86
CA GLY A 50 4.76 9.96 7.95
C GLY A 50 5.11 9.38 6.57
N GLY A 51 4.62 8.19 6.25
CA GLY A 51 4.79 7.59 4.93
C GLY A 51 3.84 8.25 3.94
N SER A 52 4.36 9.09 3.05
CA SER A 52 3.57 9.65 1.94
C SER A 52 2.87 8.54 1.16
N LEU A 53 1.57 8.71 0.94
CA LEU A 53 0.80 7.94 -0.03
C LEU A 53 1.28 8.39 -1.42
N PRO A 54 1.94 7.53 -2.21
CA PRO A 54 2.30 7.89 -3.57
C PRO A 54 1.00 8.04 -4.38
N GLY A 55 0.48 9.27 -4.48
CA GLY A 55 -0.65 9.62 -5.34
C GLY A 55 -1.86 10.31 -4.72
N ILE A 56 -1.93 10.57 -3.40
CA ILE A 56 -3.06 11.30 -2.77
C ILE A 56 -2.56 12.52 -1.97
N GLY A 57 -1.55 13.21 -2.50
CA GLY A 57 -0.93 14.38 -1.88
C GLY A 57 -0.36 15.32 -2.92
N GLY A 58 -1.19 15.72 -3.88
CA GLY A 58 -0.90 16.90 -4.71
C GLY A 58 -1.30 18.15 -3.94
N GLY A 59 -0.34 18.77 -3.26
CA GLY A 59 -0.52 20.03 -2.56
C GLY A 59 0.82 20.55 -2.07
N ASP A 60 1.46 21.36 -2.92
CA ASP A 60 2.56 22.31 -2.66
C ASP A 60 3.32 22.18 -1.33
N ASP A 61 4.53 21.64 -1.41
CA ASP A 61 5.65 22.05 -0.54
C ASP A 61 6.87 22.31 -1.44
N GLY A 62 7.09 23.59 -1.73
CA GLY A 62 8.00 24.07 -2.76
C GLY A 62 9.50 23.87 -2.49
N ALA A 63 10.29 23.93 -3.58
CA ALA A 63 11.52 24.70 -3.73
C ALA A 63 12.40 24.13 -4.85
N ALA A 64 12.36 24.77 -6.02
CA ALA A 64 13.52 24.91 -6.89
C ALA A 64 13.34 26.21 -7.69
N ASP A 65 13.78 27.30 -7.08
CA ASP A 65 14.00 28.61 -7.72
C ASP A 65 14.97 28.45 -8.90
N PRO A 66 14.57 28.71 -10.16
CA PRO A 66 15.45 28.55 -11.30
C PRO A 66 15.96 29.92 -11.76
N LYS A 67 16.84 30.59 -10.99
CA LYS A 67 17.67 31.70 -11.49
C LYS A 67 19.06 31.75 -10.84
N GLN A 68 19.96 30.90 -11.34
CA GLN A 68 21.40 31.12 -11.27
C GLN A 68 22.07 30.63 -12.57
N ALA A 69 22.17 31.53 -13.56
CA ALA A 69 23.18 31.60 -14.63
C ALA A 69 22.82 32.75 -15.59
#